data_AF-A0A924J7H1-F1
#
_entry.id   AF-A0A924J7H1-F1
#
_cell.length_a   1.000
_cell.length_b   1.000
_cell.length_c   1.000
_cell.angle_alpha   90.00
_cell.angle_beta   90.00
_cell.angle_gamma   90.00
#
_symmetry.space_group_name_H-M   'P 1'
#
loop_
_entity.id
_entity.type
_entity.pdbx_description
1 polymer ?
#
loop_
_entity_poly.entity_id
_entity_poly.type
_entity_poly.pdbx_seq_one_letter_code
_entity_poly.pdbx_strand_id
1 'polypeptide(L)'
;MKKFTIKLRTCLSGLFCLFLMAFSIPPDLLEDTAFIQKMLKDHYDEIAIKPALKRYELNVTNSGFCRYKRFYTSGKVEYFSFNLTKFAAIDYYGTDKAGDLLLRTLGDDVIVQTYNDRQGDVDSMASYMAIPLKNVEAEQLSELAERLVKMNAHLLAQK
;
A
#
# COMPACT_ATOMS: atom_id res chain seq x y z
N MET A 1 56.08 -1.11 1.97
CA MET A 1 54.95 -1.74 1.24
C MET A 1 53.76 -2.10 2.13
N LYS A 2 53.90 -2.85 3.24
CA LYS A 2 52.76 -3.25 4.11
C LYS A 2 51.82 -2.11 4.56
N LYS A 3 52.37 -0.93 4.92
CA LYS A 3 51.55 0.23 5.36
C LYS A 3 50.66 0.81 4.25
N PHE A 4 51.08 0.72 2.98
CA PHE A 4 50.31 1.21 1.84
C PHE A 4 49.12 0.29 1.53
N THR A 5 49.33 -1.02 1.59
CA THR A 5 48.29 -2.03 1.38
C THR A 5 47.19 -1.97 2.45
N ILE A 6 47.55 -1.65 3.70
CA ILE A 6 46.57 -1.47 4.79
C ILE A 6 45.71 -0.23 4.54
N LYS A 7 46.32 0.93 4.23
CA LYS A 7 45.58 2.17 3.93
C LYS A 7 44.64 2.01 2.73
N LEU A 8 45.09 1.32 1.68
CA LEU A 8 44.28 1.05 0.49
C LEU A 8 43.09 0.15 0.81
N ARG A 9 43.29 -0.92 1.60
CA ARG A 9 42.20 -1.79 2.05
C ARG A 9 41.16 -1.04 2.86
N THR A 10 41.58 -0.22 3.84
CA THR A 10 40.64 0.56 4.67
C THR A 10 39.85 1.58 3.84
N CYS A 11 40.49 2.20 2.84
CA CYS A 11 39.81 3.12 1.92
C CYS A 11 38.78 2.39 1.04
N LEU A 12 39.14 1.22 0.49
CA LEU A 12 38.21 0.35 -0.26
C LEU A 12 37.03 -0.12 0.61
N SER A 13 37.29 -0.49 1.87
CA SER A 13 36.24 -0.82 2.83
C SER A 13 35.28 0.35 3.07
N GLY A 14 35.81 1.56 3.24
CA GLY A 14 35.01 2.77 3.45
C GLY A 14 34.14 3.11 2.23
N LEU A 15 34.71 3.06 1.03
CA LEU A 15 33.99 3.26 -0.23
C LEU A 15 32.88 2.22 -0.44
N PHE A 16 33.15 0.97 -0.09
CA PHE A 16 32.15 -0.10 -0.16
C PHE A 16 31.00 0.11 0.82
N CYS A 17 31.28 0.55 2.05
CA CYS A 17 30.23 0.89 3.01
C CYS A 17 29.36 2.07 2.55
N LEU A 18 29.97 3.12 1.98
CA LEU A 18 29.22 4.26 1.42
C LEU A 18 28.34 3.84 0.25
N PHE A 19 28.84 2.94 -0.62
CA PHE A 19 28.06 2.38 -1.71
C PHE A 19 26.84 1.60 -1.19
N LEU A 20 26.98 0.78 -0.13
CA LEU A 20 25.87 0.04 0.46
C LEU A 20 24.80 0.96 1.10
N MET A 21 25.20 2.06 1.73
CA MET A 21 24.25 3.01 2.32
C MET A 21 23.41 3.73 1.26
N ALA A 22 23.93 3.94 0.05
CA ALA A 22 23.21 4.57 -1.05
C ALA A 22 21.98 3.75 -1.54
N PHE A 23 21.93 2.45 -1.25
CA PHE A 23 20.81 1.57 -1.61
C PHE A 23 19.87 1.25 -0.43
N SER A 24 20.05 1.91 0.71
CA SER A 24 19.19 1.68 1.88
C SER A 24 17.81 2.30 1.68
N ILE A 25 16.77 1.58 2.12
CA ILE A 25 15.40 2.10 2.13
C ILE A 25 15.33 3.18 3.22
N PRO A 26 14.81 4.38 2.91
CA PRO A 26 14.68 5.43 3.90
C PRO A 26 13.79 4.97 5.08
N PRO A 27 14.23 5.17 6.34
CA PRO A 27 13.51 4.68 7.52
C PRO A 27 12.07 5.21 7.59
N ASP A 28 11.87 6.48 7.21
CA ASP A 28 10.57 7.13 7.09
C ASP A 28 9.59 6.37 6.20
N LEU A 29 10.04 5.89 5.03
CA LEU A 29 9.18 5.14 4.10
C LEU A 29 8.73 3.82 4.70
N LEU A 30 9.60 3.16 5.46
CA LEU A 30 9.28 1.92 6.14
C LEU A 30 8.27 2.15 7.26
N GLU A 31 8.43 3.23 8.03
CA GLU A 31 7.50 3.63 9.08
C GLU A 31 6.12 3.94 8.50
N ASP A 32 6.05 4.77 7.45
CA ASP A 32 4.79 5.14 6.80
C ASP A 32 4.09 3.92 6.20
N THR A 33 4.84 3.02 5.56
CA THR A 33 4.29 1.74 5.05
C THR A 33 3.71 0.90 6.18
N ALA A 34 4.44 0.76 7.29
CA ALA A 34 4.01 -0.02 8.44
C ALA A 34 2.77 0.58 9.11
N PHE A 35 2.71 1.91 9.24
CA PHE A 35 1.55 2.62 9.76
C PHE A 35 0.32 2.35 8.90
N ILE A 36 0.41 2.57 7.59
CA ILE A 36 -0.73 2.41 6.67
C ILE A 36 -1.22 0.97 6.70
N GLN A 37 -0.29 0.00 6.61
CA GLN A 37 -0.62 -1.43 6.70
C GLN A 37 -1.34 -1.77 8.01
N LYS A 38 -0.88 -1.21 9.12
CA LYS A 38 -1.47 -1.44 10.44
C LYS A 38 -2.85 -0.81 10.54
N MET A 39 -3.01 0.46 10.17
CA MET A 39 -4.29 1.17 10.23
C MET A 39 -5.36 0.44 9.40
N LEU A 40 -5.05 0.11 8.14
CA LEU A 40 -6.01 -0.57 7.28
C LEU A 40 -6.41 -1.96 7.81
N LYS A 41 -5.49 -2.66 8.47
CA LYS A 41 -5.76 -3.98 9.06
C LYS A 41 -6.57 -3.89 10.36
N ASP A 42 -6.19 -2.98 11.25
CA ASP A 42 -6.83 -2.79 12.55
C ASP A 42 -8.30 -2.36 12.38
N HIS A 43 -8.58 -1.57 11.35
CA HIS A 43 -9.90 -1.00 11.07
C HIS A 43 -10.69 -1.71 9.98
N TYR A 44 -10.20 -2.80 9.38
CA TYR A 44 -10.94 -3.47 8.30
C TYR A 44 -12.31 -3.99 8.77
N ASP A 45 -13.37 -3.66 8.02
CA ASP A 45 -14.72 -4.16 8.32
C ASP A 45 -15.07 -5.43 7.52
N GLU A 46 -14.80 -6.59 8.14
CA GLU A 46 -15.27 -7.86 7.60
C GLU A 46 -16.80 -8.01 7.60
N ILE A 47 -17.52 -7.31 8.49
CA ILE A 47 -18.96 -7.47 8.66
C ILE A 47 -19.70 -6.85 7.47
N ALA A 48 -19.21 -5.73 6.94
CA ALA A 48 -19.75 -5.08 5.74
C ALA A 48 -19.89 -6.01 4.51
N ILE A 49 -19.08 -7.08 4.41
CA ILE A 49 -19.08 -8.03 3.28
C ILE A 49 -19.56 -9.44 3.71
N LYS A 50 -19.86 -9.67 4.99
CA LYS A 50 -20.40 -10.95 5.48
C LYS A 50 -21.89 -11.10 5.13
N PRO A 51 -22.38 -12.34 4.93
CA PRO A 51 -21.70 -13.63 5.11
C PRO A 51 -20.90 -14.11 3.88
N ALA A 52 -20.81 -13.31 2.82
CA ALA A 52 -20.23 -13.74 1.55
C ALA A 52 -18.70 -13.83 1.59
N LEU A 53 -18.03 -13.00 2.41
CA LEU A 53 -16.57 -13.00 2.54
C LEU A 53 -16.05 -14.15 3.41
N LYS A 54 -15.18 -15.01 2.84
CA LYS A 54 -14.48 -16.09 3.55
C LYS A 54 -13.21 -15.59 4.24
N ARG A 55 -12.41 -14.80 3.52
CA ARG A 55 -11.18 -14.16 4.03
C ARG A 55 -10.77 -13.02 3.09
N TYR A 56 -9.87 -12.16 3.55
CA TYR A 56 -9.25 -11.14 2.72
C TYR A 56 -7.72 -11.13 2.91
N GLU A 57 -7.03 -10.52 1.96
CA GLU A 57 -5.61 -10.18 2.04
C GLU A 57 -5.46 -8.70 1.70
N LEU A 58 -4.82 -7.91 2.55
CA LEU A 58 -4.54 -6.51 2.30
C LEU A 58 -3.06 -6.25 2.59
N ASN A 59 -2.31 -5.85 1.56
CA ASN A 59 -0.87 -5.70 1.62
C ASN A 59 -0.42 -4.37 0.99
N VAL A 60 0.27 -3.55 1.78
CA VAL A 60 0.90 -2.30 1.39
C VAL A 60 2.41 -2.50 1.38
N THR A 61 3.05 -2.22 0.25
CA THR A 61 4.51 -2.37 0.09
C THR A 61 5.21 -1.02 0.08
N ASN A 62 6.47 -1.02 0.49
CA ASN A 62 7.36 0.14 0.39
C ASN A 62 7.59 0.61 -1.06
N SER A 63 7.36 -0.25 -2.05
CA SER A 63 7.34 0.13 -3.47
C SER A 63 6.06 0.86 -3.90
N GLY A 64 5.14 1.13 -2.97
CA GLY A 64 3.92 1.89 -3.22
C GLY A 64 2.74 1.07 -3.71
N PHE A 65 2.81 -0.25 -3.76
CA PHE A 65 1.65 -1.06 -4.14
C PHE A 65 0.76 -1.34 -2.93
N CYS A 66 -0.52 -1.00 -3.05
CA CYS A 66 -1.56 -1.49 -2.16
C CYS A 66 -2.37 -2.55 -2.91
N ARG A 67 -2.29 -3.81 -2.44
CA ARG A 67 -2.96 -4.96 -3.04
C ARG A 67 -4.02 -5.48 -2.10
N TYR A 68 -5.23 -5.59 -2.60
CA TYR A 68 -6.38 -6.05 -1.84
C TYR A 68 -7.02 -7.24 -2.55
N LYS A 69 -7.09 -8.38 -1.87
CA LYS A 69 -7.75 -9.58 -2.36
C LYS A 69 -8.90 -9.94 -1.46
N ARG A 70 -10.05 -10.26 -2.04
CA ARG A 70 -11.21 -10.82 -1.34
C ARG A 70 -11.45 -12.23 -1.83
N PHE A 71 -11.65 -13.15 -0.89
CA PHE A 71 -12.02 -14.52 -1.18
C PHE A 71 -13.42 -14.76 -0.64
N TYR A 72 -14.34 -15.15 -1.52
CA TYR A 72 -15.73 -15.37 -1.18
C TYR A 72 -16.00 -16.84 -0.86
N THR A 73 -17.05 -17.09 -0.08
CA THR A 73 -17.53 -18.44 0.24
C THR A 73 -17.99 -19.21 -0.99
N SER A 74 -18.39 -18.50 -2.06
CA SER A 74 -18.76 -19.07 -3.36
C SER A 74 -17.57 -19.61 -4.17
N GLY A 75 -16.32 -19.32 -3.77
CA GLY A 75 -15.12 -19.58 -4.56
C GLY A 75 -14.69 -18.42 -5.46
N LYS A 76 -15.53 -17.38 -5.59
CA LYS A 76 -15.18 -16.13 -6.28
C LYS A 76 -13.99 -15.46 -5.57
N VAL A 77 -13.07 -14.91 -6.35
CA VAL A 77 -11.97 -14.07 -5.88
C VAL A 77 -12.06 -12.73 -6.56
N GLU A 78 -11.79 -11.66 -5.82
CA GLU A 78 -11.63 -10.32 -6.38
C GLU A 78 -10.26 -9.79 -5.99
N TYR A 79 -9.60 -9.15 -6.93
CA TYR A 79 -8.26 -8.62 -6.81
C TYR A 79 -8.25 -7.16 -7.23
N PHE A 80 -7.69 -6.32 -6.36
CA PHE A 80 -7.47 -4.92 -6.60
C PHE A 80 -5.99 -4.62 -6.41
N SER A 81 -5.41 -3.86 -7.33
CA SER A 81 -4.04 -3.37 -7.20
C SER A 81 -3.98 -1.89 -7.51
N PHE A 82 -3.68 -1.11 -6.48
CA PHE A 82 -3.49 0.32 -6.53
C PHE A 82 -1.98 0.63 -6.42
N ASN A 83 -1.47 1.52 -7.27
CA ASN A 83 -0.10 2.02 -7.18
C ASN A 83 -0.11 3.47 -6.67
N LEU A 84 0.55 3.69 -5.54
CA LEU A 84 0.61 4.98 -4.87
C LEU A 84 1.26 6.07 -5.72
N THR A 85 2.10 5.75 -6.70
CA THR A 85 2.60 6.75 -7.66
C THR A 85 1.50 7.39 -8.52
N LYS A 86 0.31 6.78 -8.59
CA LYS A 86 -0.86 7.29 -9.29
C LYS A 86 -1.90 7.90 -8.35
N PHE A 87 -1.60 7.99 -7.06
CA PHE A 87 -2.47 8.58 -6.05
C PHE A 87 -2.89 10.00 -6.43
N ALA A 88 -4.19 10.27 -6.34
CA ALA A 88 -4.77 11.59 -6.56
C ALA A 88 -5.35 12.15 -5.26
N ALA A 89 -6.17 11.35 -4.57
CA ALA A 89 -6.88 11.76 -3.38
C ALA A 89 -7.32 10.56 -2.55
N ILE A 90 -7.74 10.86 -1.33
CA ILE A 90 -8.35 9.96 -0.38
C ILE A 90 -9.70 10.55 0.01
N ASP A 91 -10.76 9.76 -0.11
CA ASP A 91 -12.07 10.10 0.44
C ASP A 91 -12.51 9.02 1.43
N TYR A 92 -13.43 9.38 2.31
CA TYR A 92 -14.10 8.44 3.19
C TYR A 92 -15.61 8.67 3.14
N TYR A 93 -16.35 7.62 2.81
CA TYR A 93 -17.81 7.67 2.73
C TYR A 93 -18.43 6.81 3.83
N GLY A 94 -18.93 7.45 4.89
CA GLY A 94 -19.56 6.76 6.02
C GLY A 94 -19.55 7.60 7.29
N THR A 95 -19.56 6.92 8.42
CA THR A 95 -19.42 7.52 9.75
C THR A 95 -18.17 7.01 10.46
N ASP A 96 -17.89 7.58 11.62
CA ASP A 96 -16.92 7.08 12.60
C ASP A 96 -16.98 5.55 12.83
N LYS A 97 -18.17 4.95 12.78
CA LYS A 97 -18.39 3.52 13.07
C LYS A 97 -18.18 2.60 11.88
N ALA A 98 -18.54 3.04 10.68
CA ALA A 98 -18.46 2.24 9.46
C ALA A 98 -18.48 3.12 8.21
N GLY A 99 -17.70 2.74 7.21
CA GLY A 99 -17.64 3.44 5.93
C GLY A 99 -16.64 2.83 4.95
N ASP A 100 -16.60 3.39 3.75
CA ASP A 100 -15.67 2.98 2.70
C ASP A 100 -14.57 4.03 2.53
N LEU A 101 -13.33 3.60 2.70
CA LEU A 101 -12.15 4.36 2.32
C LEU A 101 -11.93 4.24 0.80
N LEU A 102 -11.91 5.37 0.10
CA LEU A 102 -11.68 5.43 -1.34
C LEU A 102 -10.28 5.96 -1.61
N LEU A 103 -9.40 5.10 -2.12
CA LEU A 103 -8.09 5.52 -2.63
C LEU A 103 -8.23 5.83 -4.12
N ARG A 104 -8.19 7.11 -4.49
CA ARG A 104 -8.38 7.55 -5.88
C ARG A 104 -7.07 7.68 -6.63
N THR A 105 -7.13 7.41 -7.93
CA THR A 105 -6.04 7.60 -8.87
C THR A 105 -6.31 8.75 -9.84
N LEU A 106 -5.25 9.27 -10.47
CA LEU A 106 -5.33 10.38 -11.44
C LEU A 106 -6.09 10.00 -12.73
N GLY A 107 -6.15 8.72 -13.05
CA GLY A 107 -6.96 8.14 -14.12
C GLY A 107 -7.37 6.71 -13.76
N ASP A 108 -7.69 5.87 -14.75
CA ASP A 108 -8.00 4.46 -14.51
C ASP A 108 -6.71 3.65 -14.31
N ASP A 109 -6.17 3.69 -13.09
CA ASP A 109 -4.87 3.13 -12.70
C ASP A 109 -4.98 2.04 -11.61
N VAL A 110 -6.19 1.69 -11.20
CA VAL A 110 -6.45 0.55 -10.31
C VAL A 110 -6.80 -0.67 -11.15
N ILE A 111 -5.99 -1.73 -11.06
CA ILE A 111 -6.32 -3.01 -11.69
C ILE A 111 -7.42 -3.67 -10.87
N VAL A 112 -8.51 -4.09 -11.53
CA VAL A 112 -9.63 -4.82 -10.95
C VAL A 112 -9.81 -6.14 -11.70
N GLN A 113 -9.59 -7.24 -11.00
CA GLN A 113 -9.69 -8.58 -11.56
C GLN A 113 -10.61 -9.45 -10.72
N THR A 114 -11.44 -10.27 -11.35
CA THR A 114 -12.22 -11.30 -10.68
C THR A 114 -11.91 -12.68 -11.24
N TYR A 115 -12.05 -13.70 -10.39
CA TYR A 115 -11.87 -15.09 -10.77
C TYR A 115 -13.00 -15.93 -10.21
N ASN A 116 -13.43 -16.94 -10.97
CA ASN A 116 -14.58 -17.80 -10.64
C ASN A 116 -15.87 -17.00 -10.38
N ASP A 117 -16.05 -15.89 -11.09
CA ASP A 117 -17.31 -15.16 -11.02
C ASP A 117 -18.38 -15.88 -11.86
N ARG A 118 -19.58 -16.03 -11.29
CA ARG A 118 -20.71 -16.67 -11.99
C ARG A 118 -21.16 -15.88 -13.22
N GLN A 119 -20.89 -14.58 -13.25
CA GLN A 119 -21.22 -13.69 -14.36
C GLN A 119 -20.10 -13.58 -15.39
N GLY A 120 -18.97 -14.27 -15.16
CA GLY A 120 -17.76 -14.16 -15.97
C GLY A 120 -16.68 -13.33 -15.27
N ASP A 121 -15.44 -13.75 -15.46
CA ASP A 121 -14.27 -13.08 -14.89
C ASP A 121 -14.08 -11.70 -15.53
N VAL A 122 -13.78 -10.71 -14.68
CA VAL A 122 -13.55 -9.32 -15.05
C VAL A 122 -12.05 -9.07 -15.05
N ASP A 123 -11.55 -8.34 -16.05
CA ASP A 123 -10.21 -7.76 -16.08
C ASP A 123 -10.34 -6.32 -16.59
N SER A 124 -10.23 -5.36 -15.69
CA SER A 124 -10.53 -3.95 -15.98
C SER A 124 -9.67 -3.00 -15.17
N MET A 125 -9.71 -1.73 -15.56
CA MET A 125 -9.09 -0.64 -14.83
C MET A 125 -10.18 0.25 -14.20
N ALA A 126 -9.90 0.80 -13.02
CA ALA A 126 -10.78 1.70 -12.30
C ALA A 126 -10.02 2.92 -11.78
N SER A 127 -10.76 4.00 -11.48
CA SER A 127 -10.22 5.26 -10.95
C SER A 127 -10.08 5.29 -9.43
N TYR A 128 -10.51 4.24 -8.73
CA TYR A 128 -10.36 4.14 -7.28
C TYR A 128 -10.42 2.69 -6.79
N MET A 129 -9.89 2.48 -5.59
CA MET A 129 -10.04 1.25 -4.82
C MET A 129 -10.79 1.56 -3.52
N ALA A 130 -11.85 0.81 -3.24
CA ALA A 130 -12.65 0.93 -2.03
C ALA A 130 -12.25 -0.14 -0.99
N ILE A 131 -11.99 0.28 0.24
CA ILE A 131 -11.69 -0.61 1.37
C ILE A 131 -12.70 -0.31 2.49
N PRO A 132 -13.52 -1.29 2.91
CA PRO A 132 -14.46 -1.07 4.01
C PRO A 132 -13.70 -1.00 5.33
N LEU A 133 -13.95 0.06 6.09
CA LEU A 133 -13.38 0.29 7.41
C LEU A 133 -14.48 0.47 8.46
N LYS A 134 -14.10 0.27 9.73
CA LYS A 134 -14.94 0.47 10.92
C LYS A 134 -14.16 1.16 12.03
N ASN A 135 -14.90 1.86 12.89
CA ASN A 135 -14.37 2.53 14.08
C ASN A 135 -13.15 3.40 13.76
N VAL A 136 -13.24 4.24 12.73
CA VAL A 136 -12.13 5.12 12.30
C VAL A 136 -12.48 6.55 12.66
N GLU A 137 -11.63 7.16 13.49
CA GLU A 137 -11.78 8.57 13.86
C GLU A 137 -11.24 9.50 12.77
N ALA A 138 -11.76 10.73 12.72
CA ALA A 138 -11.36 11.72 11.72
C ALA A 138 -9.85 12.05 11.75
N GLU A 139 -9.24 12.03 12.93
CA GLU A 139 -7.80 12.25 13.10
C GLU A 139 -6.98 11.13 12.44
N GLN A 140 -7.41 9.87 12.57
CA GLN A 140 -6.74 8.72 11.96
C GLN A 140 -6.83 8.76 10.43
N LEU A 141 -7.96 9.22 9.88
CA LEU A 141 -8.10 9.45 8.43
C LEU A 141 -7.19 10.58 7.94
N SER A 142 -7.06 11.64 8.73
CA SER A 142 -6.17 12.77 8.42
C SER A 142 -4.70 12.32 8.41
N GLU A 143 -4.28 11.57 9.44
CA GLU A 143 -2.92 11.02 9.50
C GLU A 143 -2.65 10.03 8.35
N LEU A 144 -3.63 9.18 8.00
CA LEU A 144 -3.52 8.31 6.82
C LEU A 144 -3.29 9.13 5.55
N ALA A 145 -4.07 10.20 5.35
CA ALA A 145 -3.96 11.06 4.18
C ALA A 145 -2.57 11.69 4.06
N GLU A 146 -2.06 12.25 5.16
CA GLU A 146 -0.73 12.85 5.22
C GLU A 146 0.38 11.85 4.87
N ARG A 147 0.32 10.64 5.45
CA ARG A 147 1.31 9.59 5.18
C ARG A 147 1.24 9.07 3.74
N LEU A 148 0.05 8.94 3.16
CA LEU A 148 -0.11 8.58 1.74
C LEU A 148 0.50 9.64 0.82
N VAL A 149 0.27 10.93 1.11
CA VAL A 149 0.87 12.05 0.36
C VAL A 149 2.40 12.03 0.48
N LYS A 150 2.93 11.88 1.70
CA LYS A 150 4.37 11.80 1.96
C LYS A 150 5.02 10.64 1.20
N MET A 151 4.42 9.44 1.27
CA MET A 151 4.90 8.27 0.54
C MET A 151 4.81 8.45 -0.98
N ASN A 152 3.72 9.04 -1.50
CA ASN A 152 3.59 9.35 -2.93
C ASN A 152 4.73 10.26 -3.41
N ALA A 153 4.98 11.37 -2.71
CA ALA A 153 6.04 12.32 -3.06
C ALA A 153 7.41 11.64 -3.06
N HIS A 154 7.69 10.79 -2.06
CA HIS A 154 8.93 10.05 -1.98
C HIS A 154 9.11 9.07 -3.16
N LEU A 155 8.07 8.31 -3.51
CA LEU A 155 8.11 7.36 -4.62
C LEU A 155 8.26 8.06 -5.98
N LEU A 156 7.70 9.26 -6.15
CA LEU A 156 7.88 10.07 -7.34
C LEU A 156 9.30 10.60 -7.48
N ALA A 157 9.96 10.96 -6.38
CA ALA A 157 11.35 11.42 -6.39
C ALA A 157 12.37 10.32 -6.71
N GLN A 158 11.97 9.04 -6.62
CA GLN A 158 12.81 7.89 -6.93
C GLN A 158 12.68 7.39 -8.39
N LYS A 159 11.78 7.98 -9.19
CA LYS A 159 11.63 7.68 -10.62
C LYS A 159 12.56 8.56 -11.47
#